data_AF-A0A1I8Q6F4-F1
#
_entry.id   AF-A0A1I8Q6F4-F1
#
_cell.length_a   1.000
_cell.length_b   1.000
_cell.length_c   1.000
_cell.angle_alpha   90.00
_cell.angle_beta   90.00
_cell.angle_gamma   90.00
#
_symmetry.space_group_name_H-M   'P 1'
#
loop_
_entity.id
_entity.type
_entity.pdbx_description
1 polymer ?
#
loop_
_entity_poly.entity_id
_entity_poly.type
_entity_poly.pdbx_seq_one_letter_code
_entity_poly.pdbx_strand_id
1 'polypeptide(L)'
;MAPKFLKNTYPLDKHYFLVPRFALRLIGFYPESKWNVWVKSWAFFNIFILGYGCYAELYFGIHYLSIDIVTALDALCPVASSIMSFIKIFFIWWYRDHYKQLIEDIRRLTEEQNSSRKEKMKRRYFTIATRLTALVLFFGFCTSTSYTIRPILTNTILYLNGKPIVYETPFKM
;
A
#
# COMPACT_ATOMS: atom_id res chain seq x y z
N MET A 1 -0.45 16.76 -18.35
CA MET A 1 -1.57 17.45 -17.66
C MET A 1 -1.74 16.81 -16.28
N ALA A 2 -1.45 17.51 -15.17
CA ALA A 2 -1.50 16.88 -13.84
C ALA A 2 -2.96 16.63 -13.37
N PRO A 3 -3.26 15.51 -12.70
CA PRO A 3 -4.58 15.20 -12.17
C PRO A 3 -5.18 16.34 -11.34
N LYS A 4 -6.50 16.59 -11.48
CA LYS A 4 -7.21 17.69 -10.80
C LYS A 4 -7.05 17.65 -9.27
N PHE A 5 -6.94 16.46 -8.67
CA PHE A 5 -6.77 16.28 -7.22
C PHE A 5 -5.38 16.64 -6.69
N LEU A 6 -4.39 16.89 -7.56
CA LEU A 6 -3.05 17.36 -7.16
C LEU A 6 -2.92 18.89 -7.23
N LYS A 7 -3.97 19.56 -7.70
CA LYS A 7 -4.02 21.02 -7.84
C LYS A 7 -4.58 21.66 -6.59
N ASN A 8 -4.05 22.83 -6.27
CA ASN A 8 -4.45 23.63 -5.11
C ASN A 8 -5.87 24.21 -5.26
N THR A 9 -6.59 23.96 -6.36
CA THR A 9 -7.97 24.40 -6.61
C THR A 9 -9.01 23.36 -6.23
N TYR A 10 -8.61 22.14 -5.84
CA TYR A 10 -9.54 21.06 -5.48
C TYR A 10 -10.24 21.36 -4.13
N PRO A 11 -11.49 20.92 -3.91
CA PRO A 11 -12.22 21.22 -2.67
C PRO A 11 -11.48 20.68 -1.44
N LEU A 12 -11.32 21.52 -0.42
CA LEU A 12 -10.60 21.19 0.83
C LEU A 12 -11.22 19.97 1.51
N ASP A 13 -12.55 19.91 1.57
CA ASP A 13 -13.33 18.82 2.19
C ASP A 13 -13.08 17.48 1.50
N LYS A 14 -12.74 17.51 0.21
CA LYS A 14 -12.40 16.32 -0.58
C LYS A 14 -10.92 15.96 -0.55
N HIS A 15 -10.05 16.86 -0.10
CA HIS A 15 -8.62 16.59 0.08
C HIS A 15 -8.32 15.76 1.32
N TYR A 16 -9.20 15.81 2.33
CA TYR A 16 -9.04 15.06 3.58
C TYR A 16 -8.77 13.60 3.33
N PHE A 17 -7.54 13.19 3.64
CA PHE A 17 -7.11 11.81 3.54
C PHE A 17 -7.45 11.16 2.19
N LEU A 18 -7.47 11.91 1.08
CA LEU A 18 -7.98 11.41 -0.21
C LEU A 18 -7.29 10.10 -0.63
N VAL A 19 -5.96 10.11 -0.65
CA VAL A 19 -5.15 8.94 -1.06
C VAL A 19 -5.21 7.83 0.00
N PRO A 20 -5.02 8.09 1.31
CA PRO A 20 -5.22 7.07 2.34
C PRO A 20 -6.62 6.44 2.33
N ARG A 21 -7.67 7.24 2.12
CA ARG A 21 -9.06 6.78 2.01
C ARG A 21 -9.25 5.89 0.80
N PHE A 22 -8.69 6.27 -0.34
CA PHE A 22 -8.71 5.44 -1.55
C PHE A 22 -7.99 4.10 -1.30
N ALA A 23 -6.75 4.13 -0.81
CA ALA A 23 -5.95 2.94 -0.56
C ALA A 23 -6.61 1.99 0.46
N LEU A 24 -7.04 2.52 1.62
CA LEU A 24 -7.69 1.70 2.65
C LEU A 24 -9.07 1.18 2.21
N ARG A 25 -9.79 1.89 1.34
CA ARG A 25 -11.04 1.37 0.75
C ARG A 25 -10.77 0.23 -0.21
N LEU A 26 -9.72 0.34 -1.04
CA LEU A 26 -9.32 -0.70 -1.98
C LEU A 26 -9.04 -2.03 -1.27
N ILE A 27 -8.36 -1.99 -0.13
CA ILE A 27 -8.00 -3.18 0.65
C ILE A 27 -9.14 -3.62 1.60
N GLY A 28 -10.19 -2.79 1.77
CA GLY A 28 -11.36 -3.10 2.62
C GLY A 28 -11.22 -2.68 4.09
N PHE A 29 -10.16 -1.96 4.47
CA PHE A 29 -9.86 -1.58 5.85
C PHE A 29 -10.27 -0.16 6.25
N TYR A 30 -10.85 0.63 5.34
CA TYR A 30 -11.20 2.02 5.64
C TYR A 30 -12.20 2.14 6.80
N PRO A 31 -11.90 2.88 7.90
CA PRO A 31 -12.67 2.90 9.14
C PRO A 31 -14.13 3.36 9.00
N GLU A 32 -14.39 4.41 8.21
CA GLU A 32 -15.76 4.91 8.01
C GLU A 32 -16.60 4.05 7.04
N SER A 33 -16.03 2.98 6.45
CA SER A 33 -16.78 2.11 5.54
C SER A 33 -17.82 1.28 6.33
N LYS A 34 -19.06 1.20 5.80
CA LYS A 34 -20.08 0.30 6.35
C LYS A 34 -19.60 -1.15 6.23
N TRP A 35 -19.67 -1.89 7.33
CA TRP A 35 -19.27 -3.29 7.40
C TRP A 35 -20.34 -4.19 6.78
N ASN A 36 -20.33 -4.27 5.45
CA ASN A 36 -21.09 -5.28 4.72
C ASN A 36 -20.32 -6.59 4.73
N VAL A 37 -21.03 -7.72 4.66
CA VAL A 37 -20.43 -9.08 4.62
C VAL A 37 -19.36 -9.15 3.53
N TRP A 38 -19.64 -8.62 2.34
CA TRP A 38 -18.68 -8.53 1.23
C TRP A 38 -17.37 -7.80 1.58
N VAL A 39 -17.44 -6.68 2.29
CA VAL A 39 -16.26 -5.91 2.67
C VAL A 39 -15.44 -6.68 3.71
N LYS A 40 -16.09 -7.38 4.64
CA LYS A 40 -15.39 -8.23 5.62
C LYS A 40 -14.70 -9.40 4.94
N SER A 41 -15.40 -10.10 4.04
CA SER A 41 -14.84 -11.20 3.26
C SER A 41 -13.66 -10.74 2.41
N TRP A 42 -13.78 -9.57 1.75
CA TRP A 42 -12.67 -8.98 0.99
C TRP A 42 -11.47 -8.63 1.86
N ALA A 43 -11.70 -7.97 3.00
CA ALA A 43 -10.65 -7.63 3.95
C ALA A 43 -9.94 -8.89 4.50
N PHE A 44 -10.70 -9.93 4.85
CA PHE A 44 -10.17 -11.21 5.32
C PHE A 44 -9.35 -11.91 4.23
N PHE A 45 -9.85 -11.94 2.99
CA PHE A 45 -9.13 -12.46 1.84
C PHE A 45 -7.80 -11.76 1.61
N ASN A 46 -7.77 -10.42 1.67
CA ASN A 46 -6.54 -9.64 1.53
C ASN A 46 -5.53 -9.93 2.66
N ILE A 47 -5.99 -10.02 3.91
CA ILE A 47 -5.12 -10.41 5.05
C ILE A 47 -4.59 -11.82 4.87
N PHE A 48 -5.43 -12.76 4.44
CA PHE A 48 -5.04 -14.15 4.24
C PHE A 48 -3.97 -14.30 3.17
N ILE A 49 -4.16 -13.65 2.01
CA ILE A 49 -3.17 -13.64 0.92
C ILE A 49 -1.85 -13.04 1.41
N LEU A 50 -1.90 -11.91 2.12
CA LEU A 50 -0.71 -11.26 2.65
C LEU A 50 0.01 -12.17 3.65
N GLY A 51 -0.73 -12.83 4.54
CA GLY A 51 -0.18 -13.78 5.51
C GLY A 51 0.46 -15.00 4.83
N TYR A 52 -0.20 -15.56 3.82
CA TYR A 52 0.33 -16.67 3.03
C TYR A 52 1.60 -16.28 2.28
N GLY A 53 1.63 -15.10 1.66
CA GLY A 53 2.83 -14.57 0.99
C GLY A 53 4.01 -14.42 1.96
N CYS A 54 3.79 -13.82 3.14
CA CYS A 54 4.81 -13.73 4.19
C CYS A 54 5.33 -15.12 4.61
N TYR A 55 4.42 -16.09 4.78
CA TYR A 55 4.80 -17.45 5.18
C TYR A 55 5.65 -18.15 4.11
N ALA A 56 5.24 -18.10 2.84
CA ALA A 56 5.95 -18.73 1.73
C ALA A 56 7.37 -18.15 1.58
N GLU A 57 7.49 -16.83 1.52
CA GLU A 57 8.79 -16.17 1.39
C GLU A 57 9.69 -16.40 2.61
N LEU A 58 9.12 -16.44 3.84
CA LEU A 58 9.88 -16.75 5.05
C LEU A 58 10.38 -18.20 5.04
N TYR A 59 9.54 -19.15 4.65
CA TYR A 59 9.92 -20.55 4.52
C TYR A 59 11.04 -20.72 3.50
N PHE A 60 10.91 -20.09 2.33
CA PHE A 60 11.95 -20.07 1.30
C PHE A 60 13.26 -19.48 1.83
N GLY A 61 13.22 -18.32 2.47
CA GLY A 61 14.39 -17.66 3.03
C GLY A 61 15.11 -18.50 4.09
N ILE A 62 14.37 -19.16 4.99
CA ILE A 62 14.95 -20.05 6.01
C ILE A 62 15.54 -21.31 5.36
N HIS A 63 14.87 -21.90 4.38
CA HIS A 63 15.35 -23.11 3.70
C HIS A 63 16.67 -22.86 2.96
N TYR A 64 16.79 -21.72 2.27
CA TYR A 64 17.99 -21.37 1.50
C TYR A 64 19.11 -20.77 2.35
N LEU A 65 18.88 -20.46 3.63
CA LEU A 65 19.88 -19.86 4.52
C LEU A 65 21.14 -20.72 4.67
N SER A 66 20.99 -22.05 4.61
CA SER A 66 22.10 -23.01 4.70
C SER A 66 22.75 -23.36 3.36
N ILE A 67 22.13 -22.97 2.23
CA ILE A 67 22.54 -23.35 0.88
C ILE A 67 23.21 -22.16 0.17
N ASP A 68 22.51 -21.03 0.12
CA ASP A 68 22.96 -19.80 -0.53
C ASP A 68 22.44 -18.58 0.24
N ILE A 69 23.34 -18.00 1.03
CA ILE A 69 23.05 -16.85 1.88
C ILE A 69 22.58 -15.62 1.09
N VAL A 70 23.04 -15.44 -0.16
CA VAL A 70 22.67 -14.29 -0.99
C VAL A 70 21.22 -14.41 -1.42
N THR A 71 20.84 -15.59 -1.93
CA THR A 71 19.46 -15.90 -2.30
C THR A 71 18.51 -15.85 -1.10
N ALA A 72 18.96 -16.29 0.07
CA ALA A 72 18.20 -16.20 1.31
C ALA A 72 17.96 -14.74 1.75
N LEU A 73 18.98 -13.88 1.71
CA LEU A 73 18.85 -12.45 2.04
C LEU A 73 17.93 -11.70 1.06
N ASP A 74 18.01 -12.03 -0.23
CA ASP A 74 17.13 -11.48 -1.26
C ASP A 74 15.65 -11.83 -1.02
N ALA A 75 15.36 -12.99 -0.41
CA ALA A 75 14.01 -13.39 -0.01
C ALA A 75 13.56 -12.76 1.32
N LEU A 76 14.45 -12.66 2.31
CA LEU A 76 14.12 -12.16 3.65
C LEU A 76 13.87 -10.65 3.70
N CYS A 77 14.47 -9.87 2.81
CA CYS A 77 14.25 -8.42 2.75
C CYS A 77 12.79 -8.05 2.38
N PRO A 78 12.19 -8.61 1.32
CA PRO A 78 10.74 -8.50 1.05
C PRO A 78 9.87 -8.97 2.21
N VAL A 79 10.21 -10.10 2.86
CA VAL A 79 9.46 -10.65 4.00
C VAL A 79 9.33 -9.64 5.13
N ALA A 80 10.43 -8.97 5.51
CA ALA A 80 10.41 -7.98 6.58
C ALA A 80 9.45 -6.82 6.26
N SER A 81 9.41 -6.38 5.00
CA SER A 81 8.47 -5.35 4.52
C SER A 81 7.01 -5.85 4.55
N SER A 82 6.77 -7.10 4.15
CA SER A 82 5.45 -7.73 4.15
C SER A 82 4.91 -7.93 5.58
N ILE A 83 5.76 -8.36 6.54
CA ILE A 83 5.43 -8.47 7.96
C ILE A 83 5.06 -7.09 8.54
N MET A 84 5.83 -6.05 8.24
CA MET A 84 5.51 -4.68 8.66
C MET A 84 4.15 -4.22 8.10
N SER A 85 3.83 -4.60 6.87
CA SER A 85 2.54 -4.28 6.25
C SER A 85 1.39 -5.04 6.92
N PHE A 86 1.60 -6.32 7.25
CA PHE A 86 0.65 -7.14 7.99
C PHE A 86 0.34 -6.55 9.37
N ILE A 87 1.38 -6.17 10.12
CA ILE A 87 1.25 -5.52 11.43
C ILE A 87 0.45 -4.22 11.29
N LYS A 88 0.77 -3.35 10.33
CA LYS A 88 0.02 -2.11 10.10
C LYS A 88 -1.46 -2.35 9.85
N ILE A 89 -1.81 -3.32 9.01
CA ILE A 89 -3.20 -3.67 8.71
C ILE A 89 -3.90 -4.21 9.96
N PHE A 90 -3.22 -5.06 10.73
CA PHE A 90 -3.74 -5.58 12.00
C PHE A 90 -4.06 -4.45 12.99
N PHE A 91 -3.15 -3.48 13.17
CA PHE A 91 -3.40 -2.32 14.03
C PHE A 91 -4.56 -1.45 13.52
N ILE A 92 -4.67 -1.22 12.22
CA ILE A 92 -5.79 -0.46 11.62
C ILE A 92 -7.12 -1.18 11.86
N TRP A 93 -7.12 -2.51 11.81
CA TRP A 93 -8.29 -3.32 12.09
C TRP A 93 -8.66 -3.32 13.57
N TRP A 94 -7.68 -3.52 14.47
CA TRP A 94 -7.89 -3.58 15.91
C TRP A 94 -8.33 -2.23 16.51
N TYR A 95 -7.68 -1.13 16.11
CA TYR A 95 -7.97 0.22 16.58
C TYR A 95 -8.89 1.00 15.65
N ARG A 96 -9.73 0.30 14.88
CA ARG A 96 -10.59 0.91 13.85
C ARG A 96 -11.49 2.01 14.39
N ASP A 97 -12.11 1.80 15.56
CA ASP A 97 -13.03 2.77 16.15
C ASP A 97 -12.30 4.03 16.62
N HIS A 98 -11.13 3.88 17.25
CA HIS A 98 -10.25 5.00 17.59
C HIS A 98 -9.78 5.74 16.33
N TYR A 99 -9.44 5.01 15.26
CA TYR A 99 -9.03 5.61 14.02
C TYR A 99 -10.17 6.37 13.33
N LYS A 100 -11.41 5.89 13.45
CA LYS A 100 -12.62 6.59 13.00
C LYS A 100 -12.82 7.88 13.78
N GLN A 101 -12.76 7.82 15.11
CA GLN A 101 -12.87 8.99 15.99
C GLN A 101 -11.82 10.05 15.65
N LEU A 102 -10.56 9.64 15.45
CA LEU A 102 -9.48 10.54 15.06
C LEU A 102 -9.76 11.27 13.74
N ILE A 103 -10.32 10.58 12.74
CA ILE A 103 -10.70 11.20 11.47
C ILE A 103 -11.83 12.23 11.67
N GLU A 104 -12.83 11.90 12.49
CA GLU A 104 -13.94 12.79 12.83
C GLU A 104 -13.46 14.03 13.59
N ASP A 105 -12.57 13.87 14.57
CA ASP A 105 -11.97 14.96 15.33
C ASP A 105 -11.14 15.90 14.44
N ILE A 106 -10.32 15.35 13.53
CA ILE A 106 -9.55 16.15 12.57
C ILE A 106 -10.48 16.93 11.63
N ARG A 107 -11.60 16.33 11.21
CA ARG A 107 -12.62 17.01 10.39
C ARG A 107 -13.26 18.16 11.18
N ARG A 108 -13.72 17.89 12.41
CA ARG A 108 -14.33 18.92 13.28
C ARG A 108 -13.39 20.08 13.57
N LEU A 109 -12.17 19.79 14.03
CA LEU A 109 -11.15 20.80 14.33
C LEU A 109 -10.74 21.60 13.08
N THR A 110 -10.81 20.99 11.91
CA THR A 110 -10.68 21.73 10.67
C THR A 110 -11.85 22.69 10.51
N GLU A 111 -13.08 22.20 10.52
CA GLU A 111 -14.27 23.00 10.22
C GLU A 111 -14.42 24.18 11.19
N GLU A 112 -13.95 24.05 12.43
CA GLU A 112 -13.92 25.15 13.42
C GLU A 112 -12.94 26.29 13.04
N GLN A 113 -11.91 26.00 12.24
CA GLN A 113 -10.87 26.96 11.87
C GLN A 113 -11.16 27.72 10.56
N ASN A 114 -12.23 28.52 10.49
CA ASN A 114 -12.69 29.20 9.27
C ASN A 114 -12.10 30.60 8.99
N SER A 115 -10.97 30.96 9.60
CA SER A 115 -10.28 32.22 9.24
C SER A 115 -9.66 32.12 7.84
N SER A 116 -9.82 33.15 7.02
CA SER A 116 -9.28 33.23 5.63
C SER A 116 -7.78 32.94 5.55
N ARG A 117 -6.99 33.38 6.54
CA ARG A 117 -5.55 33.08 6.64
C ARG A 117 -5.30 31.58 6.90
N LYS A 118 -6.08 30.97 7.79
CA LYS A 118 -5.97 29.55 8.15
C LYS A 118 -6.43 28.64 7.00
N GLU A 119 -7.45 29.04 6.26
CA GLU A 119 -7.93 28.29 5.08
C GLU A 119 -6.85 28.18 4.00
N LYS A 120 -6.17 29.28 3.68
CA LYS A 120 -5.05 29.29 2.72
C LYS A 120 -3.90 28.38 3.18
N MET A 121 -3.60 28.37 4.48
CA MET A 121 -2.58 27.47 5.06
C MET A 121 -3.00 26.00 4.97
N LYS A 122 -4.22 25.66 5.39
CA LYS A 122 -4.77 24.30 5.29
C LYS A 122 -4.66 23.77 3.87
N ARG A 123 -5.13 24.55 2.89
CA ARG A 123 -5.11 24.18 1.48
C ARG A 123 -3.70 23.81 1.01
N ARG A 124 -2.70 24.59 1.41
CA ARG A 124 -1.28 24.30 1.12
C ARG A 124 -0.82 22.98 1.75
N TYR A 125 -1.06 22.77 3.05
CA TYR A 125 -0.62 21.56 3.74
C TYR A 125 -1.31 20.30 3.23
N PHE A 126 -2.63 20.33 3.03
CA PHE A 126 -3.37 19.19 2.48
C PHE A 126 -2.96 18.87 1.05
N THR A 127 -2.65 19.88 0.24
CA THR A 127 -2.12 19.66 -1.11
C THR A 127 -0.74 18.99 -1.06
N ILE A 128 0.15 19.43 -0.17
CA ILE A 128 1.46 18.79 0.02
C ILE A 128 1.29 17.34 0.50
N ALA A 129 0.46 17.10 1.52
CA ALA A 129 0.18 15.76 2.02
C ALA A 129 -0.40 14.84 0.94
N THR A 130 -1.33 15.36 0.13
CA THR A 130 -1.93 14.61 -1.00
C THR A 130 -0.88 14.28 -2.06
N ARG A 131 0.04 15.19 -2.36
CA ARG A 131 1.13 14.95 -3.32
C ARG A 131 2.12 13.92 -2.80
N LEU A 132 2.54 14.03 -1.54
CA LEU A 132 3.46 13.06 -0.92
C LEU A 132 2.85 11.67 -0.87
N THR A 133 1.59 11.55 -0.44
CA THR A 133 0.89 10.25 -0.42
C THR A 133 0.66 9.69 -1.82
N ALA A 134 0.36 10.53 -2.82
CA ALA A 134 0.25 10.10 -4.20
C ALA A 134 1.60 9.64 -4.78
N LEU A 135 2.71 10.29 -4.43
CA LEU A 135 4.05 9.86 -4.82
C LEU A 135 4.40 8.52 -4.20
N VAL A 136 4.11 8.31 -2.91
CA VAL A 136 4.31 7.01 -2.24
C VAL A 136 3.50 5.91 -2.95
N LEU A 137 2.24 6.18 -3.28
CA LEU A 137 1.41 5.23 -4.01
C LEU A 137 1.97 4.94 -5.42
N PHE A 138 2.41 5.97 -6.13
CA PHE A 138 3.00 5.84 -7.46
C PHE A 138 4.29 5.01 -7.44
N PHE A 139 5.23 5.33 -6.54
CA PHE A 139 6.45 4.56 -6.38
C PHE A 139 6.16 3.12 -5.95
N GLY A 140 5.20 2.90 -5.05
CA GLY A 140 4.76 1.55 -4.68
C GLY A 140 4.24 0.76 -5.89
N PHE A 141 3.42 1.39 -6.73
CA PHE A 141 2.90 0.77 -7.96
C PHE A 141 4.01 0.48 -8.98
N CYS A 142 4.92 1.43 -9.20
CA CYS A 142 6.08 1.24 -10.09
C CYS A 142 6.96 0.09 -9.62
N THR A 143 7.29 0.04 -8.32
CA THR A 143 8.09 -1.05 -7.74
C THR A 143 7.41 -2.39 -7.92
N SER A 144 6.13 -2.50 -7.57
CA SER A 144 5.36 -3.75 -7.75
C SER A 144 5.32 -4.18 -9.23
N THR A 145 5.07 -3.24 -10.14
CA THR A 145 5.06 -3.49 -11.59
C THR A 145 6.43 -3.97 -12.09
N SER A 146 7.52 -3.36 -11.63
CA SER A 146 8.88 -3.77 -11.99
C SER A 146 9.20 -5.20 -11.52
N TYR A 147 8.78 -5.59 -10.31
CA TYR A 147 8.94 -6.96 -9.82
C TYR A 147 8.17 -7.97 -10.67
N THR A 148 6.97 -7.64 -11.14
CA THR A 148 6.18 -8.51 -12.03
C THR A 148 6.74 -8.58 -13.45
N ILE A 149 7.25 -7.47 -13.99
CA ILE A 149 7.79 -7.40 -15.36
C ILE A 149 9.16 -8.08 -15.47
N ARG A 150 10.00 -8.03 -14.42
CA ARG A 150 11.34 -8.62 -14.41
C ARG A 150 11.38 -10.08 -14.88
N PRO A 151 10.62 -11.04 -14.31
CA PRO A 151 10.65 -12.43 -14.77
C PRO A 151 10.13 -12.59 -16.20
N ILE A 152 9.16 -11.76 -16.63
CA ILE A 152 8.64 -11.76 -18.00
C ILE A 152 9.75 -11.37 -18.99
N LEU A 153 10.48 -10.29 -18.71
CA LEU A 153 11.59 -9.84 -19.55
C LEU A 153 12.72 -10.88 -19.58
N THR A 154 13.14 -11.41 -18.43
CA THR A 154 14.19 -12.44 -18.36
C THR A 154 13.81 -13.67 -19.18
N ASN A 155 12.58 -14.17 -19.03
CA ASN A 155 12.12 -15.35 -19.77
C ASN A 155 11.94 -15.09 -21.27
N THR A 156 11.55 -13.87 -21.66
CA THR A 156 11.50 -13.49 -23.08
C THR A 156 12.90 -13.51 -23.70
N ILE A 157 13.90 -12.97 -22.99
CA ILE A 157 15.31 -13.00 -23.44
C ILE A 157 15.84 -14.43 -23.52
N LEU A 158 15.54 -15.29 -22.54
CA LEU A 158 15.95 -16.70 -22.55
C LEU A 158 15.33 -17.45 -23.74
N TYR A 159 14.04 -17.24 -24.00
CA TYR A 159 13.33 -17.83 -25.14
C TYR A 159 13.96 -17.41 -26.48
N LEU A 160 14.25 -16.10 -26.65
CA LEU A 160 14.89 -15.59 -27.87
C LEU A 160 16.31 -16.15 -28.09
N ASN A 161 17.01 -16.52 -27.01
CA ASN A 161 18.34 -17.13 -27.06
C ASN A 161 18.31 -18.67 -27.15
N GLY A 162 17.13 -19.29 -27.32
CA GLY A 162 16.98 -20.74 -27.38
C GLY A 162 17.30 -21.47 -26.08
N LYS A 163 17.32 -20.75 -24.95
CA LYS A 163 17.54 -21.31 -23.61
C LYS A 163 16.21 -21.75 -22.98
N PRO A 164 16.22 -22.75 -22.07
CA PRO A 164 15.02 -23.16 -21.37
C PRO A 164 14.46 -22.00 -20.52
N ILE A 165 13.13 -21.89 -20.51
CA ILE A 165 12.40 -20.92 -19.70
C ILE A 165 12.56 -21.29 -18.22
N VAL A 166 12.94 -20.32 -17.38
CA VAL A 166 13.05 -20.51 -15.94
C VAL A 166 11.79 -19.97 -15.28
N TYR A 167 10.99 -20.84 -14.69
CA TYR A 167 9.78 -20.44 -13.98
C TYR A 167 10.14 -19.90 -12.60
N GLU A 168 10.50 -18.62 -12.53
CA GLU A 168 10.64 -17.88 -11.28
C GLU A 168 9.41 -17.00 -11.03
N THR A 169 8.93 -17.05 -9.80
CA THR A 169 7.90 -16.13 -9.30
C THR A 169 8.47 -14.72 -9.08
N PRO A 170 7.63 -13.65 -9.13
CA PRO A 170 8.07 -12.27 -8.93
C PRO A 170 8.80 -12.04 -7.60
N PHE A 171 8.42 -12.81 -6.58
CA PHE A 171 9.07 -12.93 -5.29
C PHE A 171 9.54 -14.37 -5.10
N LYS A 172 10.66 -14.57 -4.42
CA LYS A 172 11.20 -15.91 -4.14
C LYS A 172 10.28 -16.61 -3.12
N MET A 173 9.58 -17.64 -3.57
CA MET A 173 8.58 -18.41 -2.82
C MET A 173 8.88 -19.91 -2.94
#